data_AF-A0A7Y3GZ08-F1
#
_entry.id   AF-A0A7Y3GZ08-F1
#
_cell.length_a   1.000
_cell.length_b   1.000
_cell.length_c   1.000
_cell.angle_alpha   90.00
_cell.angle_beta   90.00
_cell.angle_gamma   90.00
#
_symmetry.space_group_name_H-M   'P 1'
#
loop_
_entity.id
_entity.type
_entity.pdbx_description
1 polymer ?
#
loop_
_entity_poly.entity_id
_entity_poly.type
_entity_poly.pdbx_seq_one_letter_code
_entity_poly.pdbx_strand_id
1 'polypeptide(L)'
;SQVALVPVWFLAIYLVIVTLVPLSRAAWHRFGFASVWVPALLAAANDFVFFNTTYRWLGWFNYLLIWSAVHQLGYAWQAGLLRPARVFPLFPLGIGLLLLLTQLGPYPTSLVGVPSETISNTTPPKLPLLLLGLAQIGLLLSIEGPARRWLARPVAWTGTVLVNGMIMTIFLWHSTVMMLTVGAGFWLAPGVFDAVPGSAGWWWLRPFWVLIFALGTFPFLLIFTRVEAQIARTPAQTTALWRLIAGALMLCLGLALLAKGGVSGEGFLGLDVLAVLLPLAGSTLAGFGPLAFLRPASGRG
;
A
#
# COMPACT_ATOMS: atom_id res chain seq x y z
N SER A 1 10.71 -15.92 -6.23
CA SER A 1 10.68 -14.53 -6.71
C SER A 1 10.44 -13.60 -5.53
N GLN A 2 11.49 -13.00 -4.96
CA GLN A 2 11.41 -12.15 -3.76
C GLN A 2 10.66 -10.82 -4.04
N VAL A 3 10.71 -10.33 -5.28
CA VAL A 3 10.17 -9.03 -5.69
C VAL A 3 8.63 -9.00 -5.71
N ALA A 4 7.97 -10.14 -6.01
CA ALA A 4 6.52 -10.21 -6.12
C ALA A 4 5.79 -9.94 -4.79
N LEU A 5 6.46 -10.18 -3.66
CA LEU A 5 5.91 -9.96 -2.32
C LEU A 5 6.29 -8.63 -1.71
N VAL A 6 7.13 -7.84 -2.37
CA VAL A 6 7.49 -6.50 -1.88
C VAL A 6 6.24 -5.68 -1.57
N PRO A 7 5.20 -5.58 -2.43
CA PRO A 7 4.01 -4.78 -2.12
C PRO A 7 3.30 -5.17 -0.82
N VAL A 8 3.49 -6.39 -0.32
CA VAL A 8 2.82 -6.90 0.89
C VAL A 8 3.22 -6.11 2.15
N TRP A 9 4.38 -5.42 2.16
CA TRP A 9 4.74 -4.52 3.28
C TRP A 9 3.69 -3.43 3.49
N PHE A 10 3.08 -2.93 2.42
CA PHE A 10 2.02 -1.91 2.49
C PHE A 10 0.78 -2.44 3.21
N LEU A 11 0.42 -3.71 2.98
CA LEU A 11 -0.73 -4.33 3.65
C LEU A 11 -0.51 -4.44 5.17
N ALA A 12 0.71 -4.76 5.61
CA ALA A 12 1.06 -4.78 7.04
C ALA A 12 0.84 -3.39 7.67
N ILE A 13 1.28 -2.32 7.02
CA ILE A 13 1.09 -0.95 7.55
C ILE A 13 -0.36 -0.53 7.47
N TYR A 14 -1.05 -0.85 6.38
CA TYR A 14 -2.47 -0.59 6.26
C TYR A 14 -3.23 -1.15 7.47
N LEU A 15 -2.93 -2.40 7.86
CA LEU A 15 -3.52 -3.02 9.04
C LEU A 15 -3.12 -2.33 10.36
N VAL A 16 -1.86 -1.92 10.51
CA VAL A 16 -1.42 -1.13 11.66
C VAL A 16 -2.21 0.18 11.75
N ILE A 17 -2.29 0.95 10.68
CA ILE A 17 -3.01 2.23 10.63
C ILE A 17 -4.51 2.03 10.91
N VAL A 18 -5.13 1.00 10.32
CA VAL A 18 -6.55 0.66 10.57
C VAL A 18 -6.78 0.26 12.03
N THR A 19 -5.89 -0.52 12.63
CA THR A 19 -5.98 -0.91 14.05
C THR A 19 -5.84 0.31 14.97
N LEU A 20 -5.06 1.31 14.55
CA LEU A 20 -4.87 2.56 15.28
C LEU A 20 -5.99 3.58 15.05
N VAL A 21 -7.04 3.27 14.27
CA VAL A 21 -8.17 4.19 14.01
C VAL A 21 -8.80 4.79 15.27
N PRO A 22 -9.06 4.04 16.36
CA PRO A 22 -9.61 4.63 17.58
C PRO A 22 -8.71 5.72 18.17
N LEU A 23 -7.39 5.48 18.16
CA LEU A 23 -6.38 6.42 18.66
C LEU A 23 -6.19 7.60 17.71
N SER A 24 -6.13 7.35 16.40
CA SER A 24 -5.95 8.39 15.41
C SER A 24 -7.17 9.32 15.34
N ARG A 25 -8.38 8.77 15.49
CA ARG A 25 -9.63 9.54 15.64
C ARG A 25 -9.65 10.35 16.93
N ALA A 26 -9.26 9.76 18.07
CA ALA A 26 -9.16 10.49 19.33
C ALA A 26 -8.15 11.65 19.24
N ALA A 27 -7.01 11.41 18.59
CA ALA A 27 -6.00 12.44 18.33
C ALA A 27 -6.55 13.56 17.43
N TRP A 28 -7.30 13.23 16.37
CA TRP A 28 -7.96 14.23 15.53
C TRP A 28 -8.95 15.09 16.32
N HIS A 29 -9.83 14.47 17.12
CA HIS A 29 -10.80 15.22 17.91
C HIS A 29 -10.14 16.12 18.97
N ARG A 30 -9.00 15.70 19.54
CA ARG A 30 -8.29 16.47 20.58
C ARG A 30 -7.36 17.54 20.04
N PHE A 31 -6.69 17.28 18.92
CA PHE A 31 -5.57 18.10 18.44
C PHE A 31 -5.79 18.70 17.03
N GLY A 32 -6.84 18.29 16.31
CA GLY A 32 -7.13 18.78 14.95
C GLY A 32 -5.92 18.62 14.02
N PHE A 33 -5.58 19.66 13.26
CA PHE A 33 -4.43 19.63 12.33
C PHE A 33 -3.07 19.36 13.00
N ALA A 34 -2.93 19.55 14.32
CA ALA A 34 -1.69 19.15 14.97
C ALA A 34 -1.45 17.63 14.90
N SER A 35 -2.50 16.81 14.79
CA SER A 35 -2.35 15.36 14.54
C SER A 35 -1.81 15.03 13.14
N VAL A 36 -1.84 15.98 12.19
CA VAL A 36 -1.23 15.87 10.86
C VAL A 36 0.21 16.38 10.90
N TRP A 37 0.42 17.60 11.40
CA TRP A 37 1.73 18.26 11.31
C TRP A 37 2.76 17.69 12.29
N VAL A 38 2.35 17.22 13.48
CA VAL A 38 3.31 16.64 14.43
C VAL A 38 3.97 15.37 13.86
N PRO A 39 3.23 14.36 13.36
CA PRO A 39 3.87 13.21 12.71
C PRO A 39 4.69 13.59 11.46
N ALA A 40 4.23 14.57 10.67
CA ALA A 40 4.98 15.06 9.51
C ALA A 40 6.33 15.68 9.89
N LEU A 41 6.35 16.53 10.92
CA LEU A 41 7.57 17.17 11.44
C LEU A 41 8.50 16.14 12.09
N LEU A 42 7.95 15.18 12.83
CA LEU A 42 8.74 14.06 13.39
C LEU A 42 9.33 13.19 12.28
N ALA A 43 8.61 12.97 11.18
CA ALA A 43 9.16 12.25 10.02
C ALA A 43 10.31 13.02 9.37
N ALA A 44 10.19 14.35 9.26
CA ALA A 44 11.27 15.22 8.79
C ALA A 44 12.51 15.17 9.69
N ALA A 45 12.31 15.24 11.01
CA ALA A 45 13.39 15.11 11.98
C ALA A 45 14.04 13.72 11.91
N ASN A 46 13.24 12.67 11.71
CA ASN A 46 13.74 11.31 11.56
C ASN A 46 14.58 11.14 10.28
N ASP A 47 14.15 11.72 9.17
CA ASP A 47 14.95 11.74 7.94
C ASP A 47 16.26 12.53 8.15
N PHE A 48 16.21 13.67 8.85
CA PHE A 48 17.42 14.40 9.20
C PHE A 48 18.40 13.54 10.01
N VAL A 49 17.92 12.82 11.02
CA VAL A 49 18.76 11.89 11.81
C VAL A 49 19.28 10.74 10.94
N PHE A 50 18.46 10.20 10.04
CA PHE A 50 18.85 9.13 9.11
C PHE A 50 20.02 9.52 8.22
N PHE A 51 20.03 10.75 7.68
CA PHE A 51 21.07 11.21 6.77
C PHE A 51 22.32 11.74 7.48
N ASN A 52 22.19 12.28 8.70
CA ASN A 52 23.28 12.96 9.39
C ASN A 52 23.92 12.15 10.53
N THR A 53 23.41 10.96 10.86
CA THR A 53 23.91 10.16 11.98
C THR A 53 24.06 8.67 11.63
N THR A 54 24.66 7.90 12.52
CA THR A 54 24.74 6.43 12.41
C THR A 54 23.42 5.72 12.75
N TYR A 55 22.44 6.43 13.34
CA TYR A 55 21.17 5.87 13.80
C TYR A 55 20.13 5.66 12.69
N ARG A 56 20.53 5.08 11.56
CA ARG A 56 19.67 4.84 10.39
C ARG A 56 18.44 3.97 10.67
N TRP A 57 18.51 3.12 11.71
CA TRP A 57 17.39 2.29 12.13
C TRP A 57 16.17 3.12 12.60
N LEU A 58 16.37 4.36 13.04
CA LEU A 58 15.25 5.23 13.40
C LEU A 58 14.33 5.51 12.19
N GLY A 59 14.86 5.43 10.96
CA GLY A 59 14.10 5.54 9.72
C GLY A 59 12.84 4.65 9.68
N TRP A 60 12.86 3.48 10.33
CA TRP A 60 11.71 2.57 10.39
C TRP A 60 10.48 3.20 11.07
N PHE A 61 10.64 4.20 11.94
CA PHE A 61 9.51 4.92 12.54
C PHE A 61 8.71 5.74 11.50
N ASN A 62 9.29 6.10 10.36
CA ASN A 62 8.57 6.84 9.31
C ASN A 62 7.40 6.06 8.73
N TYR A 63 7.41 4.72 8.81
CA TYR A 63 6.22 3.93 8.49
C TYR A 63 5.02 4.36 9.33
N LEU A 64 5.19 4.58 10.63
CA LEU A 64 4.08 5.05 11.43
C LEU A 64 3.82 6.54 11.18
N LEU A 65 4.87 7.37 11.16
CA LEU A 65 4.74 8.83 11.14
C LEU A 65 4.14 9.36 9.83
N ILE A 66 4.70 8.97 8.69
CA ILE A 66 4.27 9.47 7.37
C ILE A 66 2.86 8.98 7.07
N TRP A 67 2.59 7.68 7.23
CA TRP A 67 1.28 7.12 6.94
C TRP A 67 0.21 7.61 7.92
N SER A 68 0.55 7.89 9.18
CA SER A 68 -0.37 8.55 10.12
C SER A 68 -0.70 9.98 9.68
N ALA A 69 0.30 10.77 9.25
CA ALA A 69 0.06 12.13 8.75
C ALA A 69 -0.89 12.12 7.55
N VAL A 70 -0.64 11.24 6.58
CA VAL A 70 -1.51 11.08 5.40
C VAL A 70 -2.90 10.60 5.80
N HIS A 71 -3.01 9.64 6.72
CA HIS A 71 -4.30 9.13 7.19
C HIS A 71 -5.13 10.22 7.89
N GLN A 72 -4.49 11.10 8.68
CA GLN A 72 -5.16 12.20 9.38
C GLN A 72 -5.76 13.24 8.42
N LEU A 73 -5.18 13.42 7.22
CA LEU A 73 -5.78 14.23 6.16
C LEU A 73 -7.14 13.67 5.68
N GLY A 74 -7.36 12.36 5.82
CA GLY A 74 -8.66 11.74 5.58
C GLY A 74 -9.75 12.26 6.53
N TYR A 75 -9.42 12.49 7.80
CA TYR A 75 -10.35 13.13 8.75
C TYR A 75 -10.60 14.60 8.42
N ALA A 76 -9.57 15.32 7.97
CA ALA A 76 -9.73 16.70 7.50
C ALA A 76 -10.66 16.77 6.27
N TRP A 77 -10.56 15.81 5.35
CA TRP A 77 -11.47 15.68 4.22
C TRP A 77 -12.90 15.35 4.67
N GLN A 78 -13.07 14.36 5.55
CA GLN A 78 -14.38 13.97 6.09
C GLN A 78 -15.07 15.13 6.83
N ALA A 79 -14.30 15.96 7.52
CA ALA A 79 -14.78 17.15 8.22
C ALA A 79 -15.06 18.35 7.27
N GLY A 80 -14.86 18.21 5.96
CA GLY A 80 -15.10 19.26 4.98
C GLY A 80 -14.11 20.44 5.04
N LEU A 81 -12.95 20.25 5.68
CA LEU A 81 -11.95 21.30 5.89
C LEU A 81 -11.05 21.51 4.66
N LEU A 82 -10.98 20.52 3.78
CA LEU A 82 -10.13 20.48 2.59
C LEU A 82 -10.86 21.02 1.34
N ARG A 83 -11.12 22.33 1.31
CA ARG A 83 -11.79 22.98 0.17
C ARG A 83 -10.89 23.03 -1.08
N PRO A 84 -11.41 22.83 -2.31
CA PRO A 84 -10.62 22.80 -3.55
C PRO A 84 -9.59 23.93 -3.71
N ALA A 85 -10.01 25.19 -3.50
CA ALA A 85 -9.13 26.35 -3.63
C ALA A 85 -7.99 26.39 -2.61
N ARG A 86 -8.18 25.79 -1.43
CA ARG A 86 -7.16 25.75 -0.36
C ARG A 86 -6.16 24.61 -0.55
N VAL A 87 -6.59 23.52 -1.18
CA VAL A 87 -5.77 22.31 -1.33
C VAL A 87 -5.07 22.24 -2.68
N PHE A 88 -5.59 22.91 -3.71
CA PHE A 88 -4.95 22.96 -5.02
C PHE A 88 -3.47 23.40 -4.96
N PRO A 89 -3.06 24.43 -4.18
CA PRO A 89 -1.65 24.80 -4.06
C PRO A 89 -0.73 23.69 -3.54
N LEU A 90 -1.26 22.69 -2.83
CA LEU A 90 -0.48 21.53 -2.38
C LEU A 90 0.03 20.68 -3.55
N PHE A 91 -0.65 20.71 -4.71
CA PHE A 91 -0.20 20.00 -5.91
C PHE A 91 1.12 20.57 -6.46
N PRO A 92 1.18 21.81 -6.97
CA PRO A 92 2.43 22.35 -7.49
C PRO A 92 3.50 22.51 -6.41
N LEU A 93 3.12 22.81 -5.15
CA LEU A 93 4.08 22.89 -4.05
C LEU A 93 4.68 21.53 -3.72
N GLY A 94 3.85 20.49 -3.60
CA GLY A 94 4.31 19.13 -3.31
C GLY A 94 5.20 18.59 -4.43
N ILE A 95 4.85 18.80 -5.70
CA ILE A 95 5.69 18.44 -6.84
C ILE A 95 6.99 19.25 -6.85
N GLY A 96 6.93 20.56 -6.63
CA GLY A 96 8.11 21.42 -6.62
C GLY A 96 9.11 21.04 -5.52
N LEU A 97 8.62 20.83 -4.29
CA LEU A 97 9.45 20.38 -3.17
C LEU A 97 9.98 18.96 -3.39
N LEU A 98 9.16 18.06 -3.94
CA LEU A 98 9.58 16.72 -4.29
C LEU A 98 10.76 16.76 -5.27
N LEU A 99 10.64 17.50 -6.37
CA LEU A 99 11.71 17.68 -7.35
C LEU A 99 12.95 18.33 -6.74
N LEU A 100 12.77 19.35 -5.89
CA LEU A 100 13.88 20.00 -5.20
C LEU A 100 14.67 19.01 -4.35
N LEU A 101 13.98 18.22 -3.52
CA LEU A 101 14.59 17.25 -2.61
C LEU A 101 15.24 16.06 -3.31
N THR A 102 14.71 15.64 -4.47
CA THR A 102 15.29 14.52 -5.23
C THR A 102 16.43 14.95 -6.14
N GLN A 103 16.40 16.18 -6.66
CA GLN A 103 17.44 16.68 -7.58
C GLN A 103 18.63 17.29 -6.84
N LEU A 104 18.40 18.02 -5.74
CA LEU A 104 19.49 18.55 -4.89
C LEU A 104 20.00 17.52 -3.88
N GLY A 105 19.29 16.40 -3.73
CA GLY A 105 19.55 15.40 -2.71
C GLY A 105 19.06 15.83 -1.31
N PRO A 106 19.22 14.98 -0.29
CA PRO A 106 19.88 13.66 -0.31
C PRO A 106 18.97 12.51 -0.76
N TYR A 107 17.75 12.80 -1.25
CA TYR A 107 16.78 11.78 -1.59
C TYR A 107 16.99 11.24 -3.01
N PRO A 108 16.82 9.93 -3.24
CA PRO A 108 16.87 9.37 -4.58
C PRO A 108 15.71 9.85 -5.45
N THR A 109 15.90 9.83 -6.77
CA THR A 109 14.85 10.21 -7.73
C THR A 109 13.77 9.15 -7.83
N SER A 110 14.11 7.88 -7.64
CA SER A 110 13.12 6.81 -7.61
C SER A 110 12.28 6.87 -6.32
N LEU A 111 10.96 7.00 -6.50
CA LEU A 111 10.00 6.93 -5.39
C LEU A 111 9.65 5.49 -5.00
N VAL A 112 10.20 4.51 -5.69
CA VAL A 112 10.08 3.08 -5.39
C VAL A 112 11.48 2.49 -5.22
N GLY A 113 11.63 1.47 -4.38
CA GLY A 113 12.89 0.74 -4.27
C GLY A 113 13.31 0.15 -5.61
N VAL A 114 14.50 0.51 -6.09
CA VAL A 114 15.13 -0.08 -7.28
C VAL A 114 16.47 -0.68 -6.90
N PRO A 115 16.89 -1.81 -7.51
CA PRO A 115 18.17 -2.45 -7.16
C PRO A 115 19.40 -1.57 -7.43
N SER A 116 19.27 -0.54 -8.27
CA SER A 116 20.36 0.37 -8.65
C SER A 116 20.68 1.42 -7.59
N GLU A 117 19.84 1.59 -6.57
CA GLU A 117 20.00 2.64 -5.55
C GLU A 117 20.14 2.04 -4.16
N THR A 118 21.11 2.54 -3.38
CA THR A 118 21.39 2.06 -2.01
C THR A 118 20.39 2.60 -0.99
N ILE A 119 19.80 3.76 -1.25
CA ILE A 119 18.78 4.39 -0.43
C ILE A 119 17.46 4.27 -1.18
N SER A 120 16.38 3.94 -0.47
CA SER A 120 15.03 3.90 -1.01
C SER A 120 14.15 4.93 -0.33
N ASN A 121 13.22 5.52 -1.08
CA ASN A 121 12.15 6.36 -0.53
C ASN A 121 10.99 5.54 0.07
N THR A 122 10.93 4.22 -0.14
CA THR A 122 9.85 3.34 0.34
C THR A 122 10.23 2.43 1.50
N THR A 123 11.53 2.16 1.68
CA THR A 123 12.03 1.18 2.65
C THR A 123 13.26 1.72 3.38
N PRO A 124 13.07 2.51 4.47
CA PRO A 124 11.80 3.00 5.01
C PRO A 124 11.27 4.26 4.30
N PRO A 125 9.97 4.61 4.46
CA PRO A 125 9.35 5.80 3.89
C PRO A 125 10.12 7.06 4.22
N LYS A 126 10.24 7.96 3.25
CA LYS A 126 10.90 9.26 3.42
C LYS A 126 9.97 10.41 3.05
N LEU A 127 10.35 11.63 3.43
CA LEU A 127 9.62 12.86 3.14
C LEU A 127 9.13 12.99 1.68
N PRO A 128 9.87 12.55 0.63
CA PRO A 128 9.36 12.52 -0.73
C PRO A 128 8.00 11.84 -0.89
N LEU A 129 7.71 10.76 -0.15
CA LEU A 129 6.40 10.11 -0.19
C LEU A 129 5.31 10.95 0.45
N LEU A 130 5.61 11.68 1.53
CA LEU A 130 4.66 12.61 2.15
C LEU A 130 4.33 13.75 1.18
N LEU A 131 5.34 14.31 0.51
CA LEU A 131 5.17 15.37 -0.49
C LEU A 131 4.37 14.88 -1.70
N LEU A 132 4.65 13.66 -2.18
CA LEU A 132 3.85 13.03 -3.23
C LEU A 132 2.39 12.87 -2.80
N GLY A 133 2.15 12.39 -1.57
CA GLY A 133 0.80 12.25 -1.01
C GLY A 133 0.07 13.59 -0.91
N LEU A 134 0.74 14.65 -0.45
CA LEU A 134 0.19 16.01 -0.43
C LEU A 134 -0.13 16.52 -1.84
N ALA A 135 0.73 16.25 -2.81
CA ALA A 135 0.50 16.63 -4.19
C ALA A 135 -0.73 15.92 -4.78
N GLN A 136 -0.84 14.61 -4.54
CA GLN A 136 -1.97 13.78 -4.96
C GLN A 136 -3.27 14.24 -4.30
N ILE A 137 -3.27 14.53 -2.99
CA ILE A 137 -4.44 15.05 -2.27
C ILE A 137 -4.86 16.41 -2.82
N GLY A 138 -3.89 17.32 -3.03
CA GLY A 138 -4.16 18.64 -3.61
C GLY A 138 -4.82 18.56 -4.98
N LEU A 139 -4.30 17.69 -5.84
CA LEU A 139 -4.86 17.47 -7.17
C LEU A 139 -6.24 16.82 -7.12
N LEU A 140 -6.38 15.69 -6.42
CA LEU A 140 -7.62 14.91 -6.38
C LEU A 140 -8.77 15.70 -5.75
N LEU A 141 -8.51 16.42 -4.66
CA LEU A 141 -9.54 17.23 -4.01
C LEU A 141 -9.87 18.51 -4.79
N SER A 142 -8.95 19.04 -5.60
CA SER A 142 -9.26 20.16 -6.49
C SER A 142 -10.30 19.80 -7.56
N ILE A 143 -10.32 18.53 -7.98
CA ILE A 143 -11.26 18.00 -8.99
C ILE A 143 -12.46 17.25 -8.36
N GLU A 144 -12.62 17.31 -7.04
CA GLU A 144 -13.66 16.56 -6.33
C GLU A 144 -15.07 16.90 -6.83
N GLY A 145 -15.38 18.17 -7.05
CA GLY A 145 -16.68 18.61 -7.54
C GLY A 145 -17.04 18.01 -8.91
N PRO A 146 -16.21 18.19 -9.95
CA PRO A 146 -16.37 17.51 -11.24
C PRO A 146 -16.43 15.99 -11.12
N ALA A 147 -15.55 15.38 -10.31
CA ALA A 147 -15.52 13.93 -10.13
C ALA A 147 -16.83 13.39 -9.52
N ARG A 148 -17.38 14.07 -8.51
CA ARG A 148 -18.69 13.72 -7.91
C ARG A 148 -19.82 13.80 -8.92
N ARG A 149 -19.83 14.82 -9.80
CA ARG A 149 -20.82 14.94 -10.89
C ARG A 149 -20.71 13.80 -11.91
N TRP A 150 -19.49 13.38 -12.24
CA TRP A 150 -19.27 12.25 -13.14
C TRP A 150 -19.69 10.92 -12.49
N LEU A 151 -19.33 10.72 -11.21
CA LEU A 151 -19.69 9.53 -10.43
C LEU A 151 -21.18 9.43 -10.09
N ALA A 152 -21.97 10.50 -10.26
CA ALA A 152 -23.42 10.41 -10.21
C ALA A 152 -24.02 9.59 -11.36
N ARG A 153 -23.25 9.30 -12.43
CA ARG A 153 -23.68 8.47 -13.55
C ARG A 153 -23.60 6.98 -13.17
N PRO A 154 -24.66 6.17 -13.38
CA PRO A 154 -24.68 4.77 -12.98
C PRO A 154 -23.50 3.95 -13.51
N VAL A 155 -23.08 4.15 -14.76
CA VAL A 155 -21.97 3.41 -15.38
C VAL A 155 -20.64 3.69 -14.68
N ALA A 156 -20.32 4.97 -14.45
CA ALA A 156 -19.08 5.37 -13.78
C ALA A 156 -19.06 4.91 -12.32
N TRP A 157 -20.20 5.03 -11.63
CA TRP A 157 -20.37 4.53 -10.26
C TRP A 157 -20.17 3.01 -10.20
N THR A 158 -20.85 2.26 -11.06
CA THR A 158 -20.79 0.79 -11.08
C THR A 158 -19.38 0.31 -11.38
N GLY A 159 -18.70 0.93 -12.36
CA GLY A 159 -17.30 0.63 -12.66
C GLY A 159 -16.38 0.88 -11.45
N THR A 160 -16.59 1.98 -10.73
CA THR A 160 -15.81 2.31 -9.53
C THR A 160 -16.04 1.30 -8.42
N VAL A 161 -17.30 0.94 -8.14
CA VAL A 161 -17.65 -0.07 -7.12
C VAL A 161 -17.10 -1.44 -7.48
N LEU A 162 -17.18 -1.83 -8.75
CA LEU A 162 -16.62 -3.09 -9.24
C LEU A 162 -15.10 -3.14 -9.03
N VAL A 163 -14.37 -2.13 -9.51
CA VAL A 163 -12.91 -2.07 -9.36
C VAL A 163 -12.53 -2.02 -7.88
N ASN A 164 -13.23 -1.22 -7.07
CA ASN A 164 -12.97 -1.16 -5.63
C ASN A 164 -13.22 -2.50 -4.93
N GLY A 165 -14.23 -3.26 -5.35
CA GLY A 165 -14.50 -4.60 -4.84
C GLY A 165 -13.42 -5.62 -5.20
N MET A 166 -12.54 -5.31 -6.15
CA MET A 166 -11.48 -6.18 -6.66
C MET A 166 -10.08 -5.62 -6.39
N ILE A 167 -9.97 -4.45 -5.75
CA ILE A 167 -8.73 -3.69 -5.66
C ILE A 167 -7.66 -4.45 -4.87
N MET A 168 -8.08 -5.20 -3.85
CA MET A 168 -7.17 -6.04 -3.07
C MET A 168 -6.63 -7.21 -3.89
N THR A 169 -7.47 -7.86 -4.70
CA THR A 169 -7.01 -8.89 -5.63
C THR A 169 -6.03 -8.31 -6.66
N ILE A 170 -6.36 -7.16 -7.26
CA ILE A 170 -5.47 -6.48 -8.22
C ILE A 170 -4.13 -6.18 -7.53
N PHE A 171 -4.17 -5.60 -6.33
CA PHE A 171 -2.98 -5.25 -5.56
C PHE A 171 -2.08 -6.46 -5.29
N LEU A 172 -2.64 -7.62 -4.92
CA LEU A 172 -1.86 -8.82 -4.62
C LEU A 172 -1.28 -9.50 -5.86
N TRP A 173 -2.01 -9.49 -6.99
CA TRP A 173 -1.65 -10.29 -8.16
C TRP A 173 -0.92 -9.53 -9.26
N HIS A 174 -1.12 -8.21 -9.41
CA HIS A 174 -0.56 -7.45 -10.53
C HIS A 174 0.97 -7.52 -10.60
N SER A 175 1.67 -7.47 -9.45
CA SER A 175 3.14 -7.54 -9.40
C SER A 175 3.67 -8.94 -9.76
N THR A 176 2.96 -9.99 -9.35
CA THR A 176 3.26 -11.37 -9.74
C THR A 176 3.09 -11.56 -11.25
N VAL A 177 1.95 -11.09 -11.80
CA VAL A 177 1.67 -11.11 -13.24
C VAL A 177 2.76 -10.34 -13.99
N MET A 178 3.06 -9.12 -13.57
CA MET A 178 4.11 -8.30 -14.18
C MET A 178 5.44 -9.05 -14.24
N MET A 179 5.88 -9.67 -13.14
CA MET A 179 7.14 -10.41 -13.11
C MET A 179 7.13 -11.62 -14.05
N LEU A 180 6.05 -12.41 -14.06
CA LEU A 180 5.93 -13.57 -14.93
C LEU A 180 5.89 -13.16 -16.41
N THR A 181 5.13 -12.11 -16.74
CA THR A 181 5.01 -11.58 -18.10
C THR A 181 6.32 -11.00 -18.58
N VAL A 182 7.00 -10.17 -17.77
CA VAL A 182 8.30 -9.59 -18.14
C VAL A 182 9.35 -10.70 -18.27
N GLY A 183 9.38 -11.66 -17.34
CA GLY A 183 10.24 -12.83 -17.42
C GLY A 183 10.02 -13.62 -18.71
N ALA A 184 8.77 -13.98 -19.02
CA ALA A 184 8.43 -14.67 -20.27
C ALA A 184 8.78 -13.82 -21.51
N GLY A 185 8.60 -12.50 -21.45
CA GLY A 185 8.99 -11.58 -22.51
C GLY A 185 10.48 -11.65 -22.81
N PHE A 186 11.35 -11.69 -21.80
CA PHE A 186 12.79 -11.82 -22.01
C PHE A 186 13.17 -13.13 -22.72
N TRP A 187 12.41 -14.21 -22.47
CA TRP A 187 12.63 -15.50 -23.12
C TRP A 187 12.08 -15.56 -24.55
N LEU A 188 10.92 -14.95 -24.80
CA LEU A 188 10.19 -15.09 -26.07
C LEU A 188 10.50 -13.98 -27.08
N ALA A 189 10.72 -12.76 -26.61
CA ALA A 189 10.87 -11.57 -27.44
C ALA A 189 11.75 -10.51 -26.73
N PRO A 190 13.05 -10.79 -26.52
CA PRO A 190 13.96 -9.88 -25.81
C PRO A 190 14.04 -8.49 -26.45
N GLY A 191 13.91 -8.40 -27.79
CA GLY A 191 13.97 -7.13 -28.53
C GLY A 191 12.88 -6.11 -28.17
N VAL A 192 11.79 -6.52 -27.50
CA VAL A 192 10.76 -5.59 -27.01
C VAL A 192 11.29 -4.70 -25.87
N PHE A 193 12.34 -5.13 -25.18
CA PHE A 193 12.95 -4.39 -24.06
C PHE A 193 14.07 -3.43 -24.49
N ASP A 194 14.45 -3.42 -25.77
CA ASP A 194 15.50 -2.55 -26.31
C ASP A 194 15.04 -1.09 -26.49
N ALA A 195 13.75 -0.81 -26.29
CA ALA A 195 13.19 0.53 -26.39
C ALA A 195 13.83 1.46 -25.35
N VAL A 196 14.58 2.47 -25.83
CA VAL A 196 15.26 3.46 -24.98
C VAL A 196 14.24 4.16 -24.06
N PRO A 197 14.42 4.14 -22.73
CA PRO A 197 13.52 4.81 -21.79
C PRO A 197 13.29 6.28 -22.13
N GLY A 198 12.03 6.72 -22.11
CA GLY A 198 11.64 8.08 -22.44
C GLY A 198 11.53 8.41 -23.94
N SER A 199 11.92 7.49 -24.83
CA SER A 199 11.70 7.64 -26.28
C SER A 199 10.23 7.52 -26.67
N ALA A 200 9.88 8.00 -27.88
CA ALA A 200 8.52 7.86 -28.42
C ALA A 200 8.10 6.38 -28.54
N GLY A 201 9.00 5.49 -28.99
CA GLY A 201 8.74 4.05 -29.08
C GLY A 201 8.46 3.43 -27.71
N TRP A 202 9.18 3.85 -26.68
CA TRP A 202 8.94 3.41 -25.31
C TRP A 202 7.57 3.83 -24.78
N TRP A 203 7.12 5.07 -25.08
CA TRP A 203 5.79 5.55 -24.71
C TRP A 203 4.69 4.80 -25.46
N TRP A 204 4.89 4.50 -26.75
CA TRP A 204 3.95 3.69 -27.54
C TRP A 204 3.74 2.29 -26.99
N LEU A 205 4.76 1.69 -26.38
CA LEU A 205 4.64 0.37 -25.75
C LEU A 205 3.81 0.39 -24.45
N ARG A 206 3.65 1.54 -23.78
CA ARG A 206 2.99 1.61 -22.45
C ARG A 206 1.52 1.17 -22.45
N PRO A 207 0.65 1.61 -23.38
CA PRO A 207 -0.72 1.10 -23.46
C PRO A 207 -0.78 -0.42 -23.68
N PHE A 208 0.12 -0.98 -24.49
CA PHE A 208 0.20 -2.43 -24.71
C PHE A 208 0.62 -3.18 -23.45
N TRP A 209 1.64 -2.68 -22.73
CA TRP A 209 2.04 -3.27 -21.45
C TRP A 209 0.90 -3.24 -20.43
N VAL A 210 0.18 -2.12 -20.32
CA VAL A 210 -1.01 -2.01 -19.45
C VAL A 210 -2.06 -3.03 -19.84
N LEU A 211 -2.35 -3.19 -21.13
CA LEU A 211 -3.30 -4.18 -21.62
C LEU A 211 -2.85 -5.61 -21.32
N ILE A 212 -1.60 -5.95 -21.58
CA ILE A 212 -1.04 -7.28 -21.31
C ILE A 212 -1.12 -7.60 -19.81
N PHE A 213 -0.73 -6.66 -18.94
CA PHE A 213 -0.82 -6.87 -17.49
C PHE A 213 -2.27 -6.97 -17.00
N ALA A 214 -3.19 -6.18 -17.57
CA ALA A 214 -4.61 -6.26 -17.27
C ALA A 214 -5.17 -7.65 -17.66
N LEU A 215 -4.86 -8.11 -18.88
CA LEU A 215 -5.27 -9.43 -19.37
C LEU A 215 -4.63 -10.56 -18.54
N GLY A 216 -3.35 -10.45 -18.18
CA GLY A 216 -2.67 -11.43 -17.33
C GLY A 216 -3.21 -11.47 -15.89
N THR A 217 -3.71 -10.34 -15.38
CA THR A 217 -4.32 -10.25 -14.04
C THR A 217 -5.77 -10.77 -14.05
N PHE A 218 -6.47 -10.67 -15.18
CA PHE A 218 -7.88 -11.02 -15.30
C PHE A 218 -8.27 -12.44 -14.82
N PRO A 219 -7.52 -13.52 -15.12
CA PRO A 219 -7.82 -14.86 -14.59
C PRO A 219 -7.81 -14.92 -13.06
N PHE A 220 -6.86 -14.25 -12.41
CA PHE A 220 -6.77 -14.19 -10.95
C PHE A 220 -7.98 -13.47 -10.35
N LEU A 221 -8.42 -12.39 -11.01
CA LEU A 221 -9.64 -11.68 -10.63
C LEU A 221 -10.86 -12.61 -10.64
N LEU A 222 -11.06 -13.42 -11.69
CA LEU A 222 -12.20 -14.34 -11.76
C LEU A 222 -12.19 -15.43 -10.69
N ILE A 223 -11.00 -15.86 -10.25
CA ILE A 223 -10.84 -16.92 -9.24
C ILE A 223 -11.04 -16.34 -7.84
N PHE A 224 -10.30 -15.29 -7.50
CA PHE A 224 -10.20 -14.81 -6.12
C PHE A 224 -11.35 -13.90 -5.69
N THR A 225 -11.99 -13.16 -6.61
CA THR A 225 -13.17 -12.35 -6.25
C THR A 225 -14.33 -13.20 -5.75
N ARG A 226 -14.48 -14.43 -6.24
CA ARG A 226 -15.45 -15.39 -5.73
C ARG A 226 -15.18 -15.78 -4.29
N VAL A 227 -13.91 -16.02 -3.97
CA VAL A 227 -13.46 -16.36 -2.61
C VAL A 227 -13.63 -15.16 -1.67
N GLU A 228 -13.23 -13.96 -2.10
CA GLU A 228 -13.41 -12.74 -1.33
C GLU A 228 -14.89 -12.46 -1.03
N ALA A 229 -15.78 -12.65 -2.02
CA ALA A 229 -17.21 -12.50 -1.85
C ALA A 229 -17.82 -13.52 -0.87
N GLN A 230 -17.29 -14.74 -0.81
CA GLN A 230 -17.69 -15.76 0.18
C GLN A 230 -17.23 -15.39 1.59
N ILE A 231 -15.99 -14.92 1.73
CA ILE A 231 -15.44 -14.48 3.03
C ILE A 231 -16.24 -13.29 3.56
N ALA A 232 -16.55 -12.31 2.71
CA ALA A 232 -17.33 -11.12 3.08
C ALA A 232 -18.76 -11.43 3.58
N ARG A 233 -19.33 -12.59 3.19
CA ARG A 233 -20.65 -13.05 3.65
C ARG A 233 -20.60 -13.78 4.99
N THR A 234 -19.41 -14.08 5.50
CA THR A 234 -19.26 -14.75 6.79
C THR A 234 -19.53 -13.74 7.91
N PRO A 235 -20.51 -13.97 8.79
CA PRO A 235 -20.83 -13.03 9.85
C PRO A 235 -19.63 -12.83 10.77
N ALA A 236 -19.34 -11.56 11.07
CA ALA A 236 -18.25 -11.20 11.97
C ALA A 236 -18.50 -11.82 13.35
N GLN A 237 -17.55 -12.64 13.83
CA GLN A 237 -17.63 -13.21 15.16
C GLN A 237 -17.15 -12.20 16.19
N THR A 238 -17.84 -12.13 17.34
CA THR A 238 -17.38 -11.35 18.48
C THR A 238 -16.09 -11.95 19.02
N THR A 239 -14.97 -11.30 18.69
CA THR A 239 -13.64 -11.74 19.07
C THR A 239 -13.08 -10.83 20.16
N ALA A 240 -12.45 -11.40 21.18
CA ALA A 240 -11.83 -10.62 22.24
C ALA A 240 -10.77 -9.65 21.67
N LEU A 241 -10.71 -8.42 22.19
CA LEU A 241 -9.82 -7.37 21.68
C LEU A 241 -8.35 -7.82 21.63
N TRP A 242 -7.87 -8.53 22.66
CA TRP A 242 -6.49 -9.02 22.70
C TRP A 242 -6.19 -10.02 21.58
N ARG A 243 -7.16 -10.84 21.17
CA ARG A 243 -7.03 -11.79 20.04
C ARG A 243 -6.95 -11.07 18.71
N LEU A 244 -7.70 -9.98 18.55
CA LEU A 244 -7.62 -9.11 17.36
C LEU A 244 -6.26 -8.42 17.29
N ILE A 245 -5.78 -7.85 18.40
CA ILE A 245 -4.47 -7.18 18.46
C ILE A 245 -3.35 -8.19 18.20
N ALA A 246 -3.33 -9.32 18.92
CA ALA A 246 -2.33 -10.36 18.73
C ALA A 246 -2.36 -10.93 17.31
N GLY A 247 -3.56 -11.20 16.78
CA GLY A 247 -3.74 -11.69 15.41
C GLY A 247 -3.23 -10.70 14.36
N ALA A 248 -3.54 -9.41 14.52
CA ALA A 248 -3.03 -8.34 13.66
C ALA A 248 -1.50 -8.24 13.74
N LEU A 249 -0.91 -8.29 14.95
CA LEU A 249 0.54 -8.26 15.12
C LEU A 249 1.23 -9.44 14.43
N MET A 250 0.70 -10.65 14.60
CA MET A 250 1.22 -11.86 13.94
C MET A 250 1.10 -11.75 12.42
N LEU A 251 -0.03 -11.22 11.92
CA LEU A 251 -0.24 -11.04 10.50
C LEU A 251 0.73 -10.00 9.92
N CYS A 252 0.84 -8.83 10.54
CA CYS A 252 1.80 -7.80 10.15
C CYS A 252 3.24 -8.30 10.18
N LEU A 253 3.62 -9.07 11.22
CA LEU A 253 4.96 -9.65 11.32
C LEU A 253 5.23 -10.63 10.18
N GLY A 254 4.31 -11.57 9.91
CA GLY A 254 4.47 -12.52 8.83
C GLY A 254 4.53 -11.85 7.45
N LEU A 255 3.66 -10.87 7.20
CA LEU A 255 3.70 -10.06 5.97
C LEU A 255 5.01 -9.28 5.82
N ALA A 256 5.56 -8.73 6.91
CA ALA A 256 6.84 -8.04 6.90
C ALA A 256 8.01 -8.98 6.60
N LEU A 257 7.99 -10.20 7.16
CA LEU A 257 8.98 -11.23 6.86
C LEU A 257 8.92 -11.68 5.40
N LEU A 258 7.70 -11.92 4.89
CA LEU A 258 7.46 -12.25 3.48
C LEU A 258 7.93 -11.13 2.54
N ALA A 259 7.71 -9.87 2.90
CA ALA A 259 8.18 -8.74 2.11
C ALA A 259 9.72 -8.59 2.14
N LYS A 260 10.38 -8.98 3.23
CA LYS A 260 11.85 -8.93 3.39
C LYS A 260 12.56 -10.09 2.70
N GLY A 261 12.09 -11.32 2.92
CA GLY A 261 12.77 -12.55 2.50
C GLY A 261 12.16 -13.27 1.31
N GLY A 262 10.93 -12.92 0.93
CA GLY A 262 10.11 -13.70 0.00
C GLY A 262 9.52 -14.95 0.66
N VAL A 263 9.01 -15.87 -0.16
CA VAL A 263 8.43 -17.15 0.32
C VAL A 263 9.51 -18.21 0.59
N SER A 264 10.69 -18.07 -0.03
CA SER A 264 11.74 -19.09 -0.01
C SER A 264 12.55 -19.06 1.29
N GLY A 265 12.86 -20.24 1.85
CA GLY A 265 13.67 -20.39 3.06
C GLY A 265 14.52 -21.67 3.04
N GLU A 266 15.36 -21.84 4.06
CA GLU A 266 16.34 -22.95 4.15
C GLU A 266 15.75 -24.30 4.61
N GLY A 267 14.44 -24.36 4.88
CA GLY A 267 13.77 -25.57 5.36
C GLY A 267 13.59 -26.65 4.27
N PHE A 268 13.18 -27.86 4.70
CA PHE A 268 12.95 -29.02 3.81
C PHE A 268 12.00 -28.76 2.64
N LEU A 269 11.02 -27.88 2.81
CA LEU A 269 10.07 -27.49 1.77
C LEU A 269 10.58 -26.36 0.87
N GLY A 270 11.77 -25.80 1.15
CA GLY A 270 12.30 -24.61 0.49
C GLY A 270 11.52 -23.33 0.82
N LEU A 271 10.69 -23.35 1.88
CA LEU A 271 9.81 -22.26 2.29
C LEU A 271 10.28 -21.66 3.62
N ASP A 272 10.11 -20.34 3.78
CA ASP A 272 10.15 -19.69 5.08
C ASP A 272 8.83 -20.00 5.82
N VAL A 273 8.85 -21.14 6.52
CA VAL A 273 7.69 -21.68 7.24
C VAL A 273 7.15 -20.66 8.24
N LEU A 274 8.02 -19.88 8.90
CA LEU A 274 7.60 -18.91 9.89
C LEU A 274 6.92 -17.70 9.22
N ALA A 275 7.48 -17.19 8.13
CA ALA A 275 6.89 -16.10 7.37
C ALA A 275 5.51 -16.47 6.77
N VAL A 276 5.32 -17.74 6.38
CA VAL A 276 4.04 -18.23 5.83
C VAL A 276 3.01 -18.58 6.92
N LEU A 277 3.43 -19.17 8.04
CA LEU A 277 2.50 -19.58 9.09
C LEU A 277 2.01 -18.42 9.94
N LEU A 278 2.82 -17.37 10.16
CA LEU A 278 2.44 -16.23 10.99
C LEU A 278 1.16 -15.51 10.51
N PRO A 279 0.97 -15.20 9.22
CA PRO A 279 -0.28 -14.62 8.72
C PRO A 279 -1.48 -15.56 8.88
N LEU A 280 -1.28 -16.86 8.68
CA LEU A 280 -2.33 -17.86 8.85
C LEU A 280 -2.74 -17.99 10.31
N ALA A 281 -1.78 -18.14 11.22
CA ALA A 281 -2.01 -18.17 12.66
C ALA A 281 -2.63 -16.86 13.16
N GLY A 282 -2.16 -15.71 12.67
CA GLY A 282 -2.72 -14.40 13.02
C GLY A 282 -4.17 -14.23 12.60
N SER A 283 -4.50 -14.62 11.36
CA SER A 283 -5.88 -14.58 10.87
C SER A 283 -6.81 -15.46 11.71
N THR A 284 -6.40 -16.70 12.00
CA THR A 284 -7.19 -17.64 12.79
C THR A 284 -7.39 -17.17 14.23
N LEU A 285 -6.37 -16.59 14.84
CA LEU A 285 -6.47 -16.00 16.18
C LEU A 285 -7.49 -14.85 16.20
N ALA A 286 -7.46 -13.99 15.19
CA ALA A 286 -8.41 -12.91 14.97
C ALA A 286 -9.82 -13.38 14.59
N GLY A 287 -10.04 -14.69 14.39
CA GLY A 287 -11.35 -15.27 14.07
C GLY A 287 -11.68 -15.29 12.57
N PHE A 288 -10.67 -15.13 11.70
CA PHE A 288 -10.79 -15.12 10.25
C PHE A 288 -9.89 -16.20 9.61
N GLY A 289 -10.13 -16.59 8.36
CA GLY A 289 -9.19 -17.40 7.56
C GLY A 289 -9.54 -18.89 7.39
N PRO A 290 -8.79 -19.60 6.52
CA PRO A 290 -9.14 -20.93 6.00
C PRO A 290 -9.29 -22.00 7.07
N LEU A 291 -8.54 -21.92 8.17
CA LEU A 291 -8.61 -22.89 9.27
C LEU A 291 -9.75 -22.61 10.26
N ALA A 292 -10.32 -21.39 10.25
CA ALA A 292 -11.53 -21.09 11.01
C ALA A 292 -12.76 -21.83 10.43
N PHE A 293 -12.75 -22.12 9.12
CA PHE A 293 -13.77 -22.96 8.45
C PHE A 293 -13.71 -24.43 8.88
N LEU A 294 -12.59 -24.89 9.46
CA LEU A 294 -12.44 -26.25 9.96
C LEU A 294 -12.86 -26.42 11.42
N ARG A 295 -13.29 -25.35 12.10
CA ARG A 295 -13.87 -25.49 13.43
C ARG A 295 -15.27 -26.11 13.28
N PRO A 296 -15.54 -27.28 13.90
CA PRO A 296 -16.89 -27.81 13.97
C PRO A 296 -17.77 -26.73 14.61
N ALA A 297 -18.97 -26.51 14.07
CA ALA A 297 -19.97 -25.70 14.72
C ALA A 297 -20.17 -26.29 16.13
N SER A 298 -19.64 -25.61 17.15
CA SER A 298 -19.90 -25.98 18.54
C SER A 298 -21.41 -25.91 18.70
N GLY A 299 -22.03 -27.07 18.93
CA GLY A 299 -23.46 -27.22 19.04
C GLY A 299 -24.03 -26.16 19.99
N ARG A 300 -25.09 -25.50 19.53
CA ARG A 300 -26.02 -24.82 20.44
C ARG A 300 -26.70 -25.92 21.25
N GLY A 301 -26.17 -26.15 22.46
CA GLY A 301 -26.93 -26.75 23.56
C GLY A 301 -27.73 -25.67 24.26
#